data_AF-A0A1Y3AN13-F1
#
_entry.id   AF-A0A1Y3AN13-F1
#
_cell.length_a   1.000
_cell.length_b   1.000
_cell.length_c   1.000
_cell.angle_alpha   90.00
_cell.angle_beta   90.00
_cell.angle_gamma   90.00
#
_symmetry.space_group_name_H-M   'P 1'
#
loop_
_entity.id
_entity.type
_entity.pdbx_description
1 polymer ?
#
loop_
_entity_poly.entity_id
_entity_poly.type
_entity_poly.pdbx_seq_one_letter_code
_entity_poly.pdbx_strand_id
1 'polypeptide(L)'
;MSALMRKDLLEEVGGIAAFGQYLAEDFFFAKSFTDRGYKLRISTQPAWQNSYTSDIETFQKRITRWAKLRIAMIPHMILLEPLSECFVLGAMASWAISYLIQIDPFAIYLFHILLWFLLDYTLLSIIQNSSLSFSRIDFVIAWLLRELFAFVLFTRALWEPDIRWRTGTYKLKWGGIAEEVKPKL
;
A
#
# COMPACT_ATOMS: atom_id res chain seq x y z
N MET A 1 0.32 -9.88 6.65
CA MET A 1 -0.10 -10.53 5.40
C MET A 1 -0.02 -12.04 5.61
N SER A 2 -0.94 -12.79 5.03
CA SER A 2 -0.96 -14.25 5.06
C SER A 2 -0.75 -14.76 3.65
N ALA A 3 0.24 -15.63 3.43
CA ALA A 3 0.56 -16.19 2.13
C ALA A 3 0.90 -17.69 2.26
N LEU A 4 0.50 -18.47 1.27
CA LEU A 4 0.88 -19.88 1.11
C LEU A 4 1.80 -20.01 -0.10
N MET A 5 2.90 -20.73 0.08
CA MET A 5 3.93 -20.89 -0.93
C MET A 5 4.46 -22.32 -0.90
N ARG A 6 4.94 -22.81 -2.04
CA ARG A 6 5.52 -24.15 -2.13
C ARG A 6 6.95 -24.12 -1.60
N LYS A 7 7.27 -25.03 -0.69
CA LYS A 7 8.56 -25.06 0.02
C LYS A 7 9.72 -25.37 -0.93
N ASP A 8 9.55 -26.40 -1.77
CA ASP A 8 10.51 -26.83 -2.80
C ASP A 8 11.04 -25.64 -3.63
N LEU A 9 10.16 -24.77 -4.09
CA LEU A 9 10.53 -23.61 -4.90
C LEU A 9 11.37 -22.57 -4.14
N LEU A 10 11.26 -22.48 -2.81
CA LEU A 10 12.12 -21.62 -2.00
C LEU A 10 13.48 -22.28 -1.77
N GLU A 11 13.51 -23.58 -1.48
CA GLU A 11 14.75 -24.31 -1.22
C GLU A 11 15.69 -24.27 -2.44
N GLU A 12 15.14 -24.32 -3.66
CA GLU A 12 15.90 -24.17 -4.92
C GLU A 12 16.73 -22.89 -5.01
N VAL A 13 16.32 -21.82 -4.31
CA VAL A 13 16.98 -20.50 -4.35
C VAL A 13 17.68 -20.14 -3.05
N GLY A 14 18.00 -21.14 -2.20
CA GLY A 14 18.69 -20.96 -0.93
C GLY A 14 17.76 -20.76 0.28
N GLY A 15 16.49 -21.13 0.13
CA GLY A 15 15.48 -21.08 1.19
C GLY A 15 15.14 -19.64 1.61
N ILE A 16 14.50 -19.52 2.78
CA ILE A 16 14.09 -18.22 3.33
C ILE A 16 15.31 -17.34 3.65
N ALA A 17 16.44 -17.95 4.02
CA ALA A 17 17.66 -17.23 4.39
C ALA A 17 18.20 -16.34 3.26
N ALA A 18 18.07 -16.76 1.99
CA ALA A 18 18.50 -15.98 0.83
C ALA A 18 17.79 -14.60 0.72
N PHE A 19 16.61 -14.48 1.31
CA PHE A 19 15.79 -13.27 1.29
C PHE A 19 15.91 -12.43 2.56
N GLY A 20 16.70 -12.85 3.56
CA GLY A 20 16.86 -12.14 4.83
C GLY A 20 17.47 -10.73 4.70
N GLN A 21 18.05 -10.42 3.54
CA GLN A 21 18.56 -9.08 3.19
C GLN A 21 17.46 -8.07 2.80
N TYR A 22 16.21 -8.52 2.64
CA TYR A 22 15.07 -7.68 2.25
C TYR A 22 14.15 -7.43 3.44
N LEU A 23 13.71 -6.19 3.64
CA LEU A 23 12.69 -5.85 4.65
C LEU A 23 11.26 -6.27 4.24
N ALA A 24 11.05 -6.52 2.95
CA ALA A 24 9.78 -6.97 2.37
C ALA A 24 10.01 -8.32 1.68
N GLU A 25 10.43 -9.31 2.46
CA GLU A 25 10.78 -10.65 1.98
C GLU A 25 9.64 -11.31 1.20
N ASP A 26 8.39 -11.06 1.58
CA ASP A 26 7.19 -11.59 0.94
C ASP A 26 7.03 -11.13 -0.52
N PHE A 27 7.34 -9.87 -0.80
CA PHE A 27 7.41 -9.34 -2.16
C PHE A 27 8.46 -10.06 -3.00
N PHE A 28 9.65 -10.31 -2.43
CA PHE A 28 10.73 -10.98 -3.16
C PHE A 28 10.50 -12.48 -3.34
N PHE A 29 9.78 -13.15 -2.43
CA PHE A 29 9.28 -14.51 -2.68
C PHE A 29 8.37 -14.55 -3.90
N ALA A 30 7.37 -13.67 -3.92
CA ALA A 30 6.43 -13.57 -5.04
C ALA A 30 7.15 -13.25 -6.35
N LYS A 31 8.09 -12.30 -6.34
CA LYS A 31 8.91 -11.93 -7.49
C LYS A 31 9.76 -13.11 -8.00
N SER A 32 10.42 -13.84 -7.09
CA SER A 32 11.23 -15.02 -7.45
C SER A 32 10.39 -16.11 -8.14
N PHE A 33 9.14 -16.30 -7.71
CA PHE A 33 8.23 -17.25 -8.35
C PHE A 33 7.76 -16.76 -9.72
N THR A 34 7.36 -15.48 -9.83
CA THR A 34 6.90 -14.93 -11.12
C THR A 34 8.02 -14.87 -12.16
N ASP A 35 9.24 -14.55 -11.75
CA ASP A 35 10.42 -14.52 -12.64
C ASP A 35 10.75 -15.92 -13.19
N ARG A 36 10.38 -16.98 -12.46
CA ARG A 36 10.48 -18.40 -12.89
C ARG A 36 9.23 -18.92 -13.61
N GLY A 37 8.28 -18.05 -13.94
CA GLY A 37 7.08 -18.39 -14.70
C GLY A 37 5.92 -18.97 -13.89
N TYR A 38 6.01 -19.00 -12.56
CA TYR A 38 4.89 -19.41 -11.72
C TYR A 38 3.83 -18.31 -11.62
N LYS A 39 2.58 -18.72 -11.45
CA LYS A 39 1.44 -17.82 -11.33
C LYS A 39 1.05 -17.63 -9.87
N LEU A 40 0.76 -16.38 -9.52
CA LEU A 40 0.17 -16.04 -8.23
C LEU A 40 -1.35 -16.14 -8.29
N ARG A 41 -1.98 -16.58 -7.20
CA ARG A 41 -3.44 -16.62 -7.03
C ARG A 41 -3.80 -15.99 -5.69
N ILE A 42 -4.85 -15.19 -5.68
CA ILE A 42 -5.43 -14.58 -4.48
C ILE A 42 -6.64 -15.43 -4.08
N SER A 43 -6.70 -15.85 -2.82
CA SER A 43 -7.86 -16.54 -2.27
C SER A 43 -9.05 -15.58 -2.21
N THR A 44 -10.24 -16.06 -2.57
CA THR A 44 -11.49 -15.31 -2.39
C THR A 44 -11.89 -15.20 -0.92
N GLN A 45 -11.35 -16.06 -0.05
CA GLN A 45 -11.60 -16.02 1.38
C GLN A 45 -10.54 -15.15 2.08
N PRO A 46 -10.96 -14.09 2.80
CA PRO A 46 -10.05 -13.30 3.64
C PRO A 46 -9.42 -14.15 4.73
N ALA A 47 -8.09 -14.10 4.85
CA ALA A 47 -7.39 -14.74 5.94
C ALA A 47 -7.57 -13.92 7.23
N TRP A 48 -8.07 -14.54 8.29
CA TRP A 48 -8.24 -13.87 9.58
C TRP A 48 -6.87 -13.57 10.20
N GLN A 49 -6.69 -12.33 10.63
CA GLN A 49 -5.47 -11.88 11.30
C GLN A 49 -5.84 -11.26 12.63
N ASN A 50 -5.06 -11.56 13.67
CA ASN A 50 -5.20 -10.86 14.94
C ASN A 50 -4.79 -9.40 14.73
N SER A 51 -5.76 -8.48 14.81
CA SER A 51 -5.50 -7.06 14.74
C SER A 51 -4.96 -6.56 16.08
N TYR A 52 -3.81 -5.90 16.05
CA TYR A 52 -3.36 -5.08 17.18
C TYR A 52 -4.06 -3.72 17.11
N THR A 53 -4.56 -3.23 18.25
CA THR A 53 -5.10 -1.86 18.36
C THR A 53 -3.96 -0.88 18.08
N SER A 54 -4.04 -0.18 16.95
CA SER A 54 -3.02 0.79 16.54
C SER A 54 -3.58 2.20 16.69
N ASP A 55 -2.76 3.08 17.25
CA ASP A 55 -2.99 4.51 17.24
C ASP A 55 -2.61 5.11 15.86
N ILE A 56 -3.00 6.36 15.65
CA ILE A 56 -2.79 7.07 14.37
C ILE A 56 -1.29 7.15 14.03
N GLU A 57 -0.42 7.35 15.02
CA GLU A 57 1.02 7.44 14.79
C GLU A 57 1.59 6.10 14.29
N THR A 58 1.20 4.99 14.91
CA THR A 58 1.61 3.65 14.44
C THR A 58 1.08 3.36 13.04
N PHE A 59 -0.15 3.77 12.73
CA PHE A 59 -0.70 3.65 11.38
C PHE A 59 0.12 4.45 10.36
N GLN A 60 0.38 5.73 10.63
CA GLN A 60 1.17 6.59 9.74
C GLN A 60 2.59 6.05 9.54
N LYS A 61 3.27 5.61 10.61
CA LYS A 61 4.59 4.97 10.52
C LYS A 61 4.55 3.73 9.64
N ARG A 62 3.51 2.92 9.76
CA ARG A 62 3.33 1.71 8.94
C ARG A 62 3.16 2.03 7.46
N ILE A 63 2.24 2.95 7.12
CA ILE A 63 1.98 3.34 5.73
C ILE A 63 3.20 4.02 5.10
N THR A 64 3.83 4.95 5.82
CA THR A 64 5.05 5.62 5.35
C THR A 64 6.16 4.61 5.05
N ARG A 65 6.37 3.63 5.94
CA ARG A 65 7.37 2.57 5.72
C ARG A 65 7.05 1.73 4.47
N TRP A 66 5.78 1.38 4.24
CA TRP A 66 5.38 0.64 3.04
C TRP A 66 5.63 1.44 1.76
N ALA A 67 5.38 2.75 1.78
CA ALA A 67 5.75 3.63 0.67
C ALA A 67 7.27 3.64 0.45
N LYS A 68 8.09 3.82 1.50
CA LYS A 68 9.56 3.77 1.40
C LYS A 68 10.07 2.45 0.79
N LEU A 69 9.46 1.31 1.17
CA LEU A 69 9.77 0.00 0.60
C LEU A 69 9.45 -0.05 -0.89
N ARG A 70 8.23 0.34 -1.29
CA ARG A 70 7.84 0.37 -2.71
C ARG A 70 8.74 1.28 -3.53
N ILE A 71 9.14 2.42 -2.97
CA ILE A 71 10.05 3.35 -3.64
C ILE A 71 11.34 2.65 -4.01
N ALA A 72 11.99 1.98 -3.06
CA ALA A 72 13.24 1.30 -3.32
C ALA A 72 13.10 0.05 -4.23
N MET A 73 11.98 -0.68 -4.11
CA MET A 73 11.79 -1.97 -4.80
C MET A 73 11.27 -1.83 -6.23
N ILE A 74 10.36 -0.87 -6.49
CA ILE A 74 9.64 -0.72 -7.76
C ILE A 74 9.53 0.77 -8.14
N PRO A 75 10.66 1.47 -8.39
CA PRO A 75 10.68 2.91 -8.57
C PRO A 75 9.81 3.42 -9.71
N HIS A 76 9.64 2.62 -10.77
CA HIS A 76 8.82 3.02 -11.92
C HIS A 76 7.32 3.13 -11.59
N MET A 77 6.81 2.31 -10.66
CA MET A 77 5.40 2.35 -10.26
C MET A 77 5.08 3.55 -9.36
N ILE A 78 6.06 4.08 -8.65
CA ILE A 78 5.89 5.23 -7.74
C ILE A 78 5.40 6.47 -8.46
N LEU A 79 5.82 6.69 -9.71
CA LEU A 79 5.38 7.84 -10.50
C LEU A 79 3.86 7.80 -10.75
N LEU A 80 3.27 6.61 -10.74
CA LEU A 80 1.85 6.39 -10.96
C LEU A 80 1.06 6.25 -9.65
N GLU A 81 1.73 6.11 -8.49
CA GLU A 81 1.07 5.92 -7.20
C GLU A 81 0.14 7.08 -6.84
N PRO A 82 0.52 8.37 -7.01
CA PRO A 82 -0.41 9.48 -6.78
C PRO A 82 -1.65 9.43 -7.68
N LEU A 83 -1.54 8.84 -8.88
CA LEU A 83 -2.65 8.69 -9.82
C LEU A 83 -3.64 7.58 -9.42
N SER A 84 -3.30 6.77 -8.41
CA SER A 84 -4.20 5.74 -7.88
C SER A 84 -5.07 6.22 -6.72
N GLU A 85 -4.87 7.45 -6.24
CA GLU A 85 -5.63 8.04 -5.14
C GLU A 85 -6.86 8.82 -5.65
N CYS A 86 -7.96 8.80 -4.87
CA CYS A 86 -9.28 9.29 -5.27
C CYS A 86 -9.26 10.73 -5.79
N PHE A 87 -8.65 11.65 -5.05
CA PHE A 87 -8.70 13.08 -5.40
C PHE A 87 -7.91 13.42 -6.67
N VAL A 88 -6.70 12.88 -6.81
CA VAL A 88 -5.86 13.14 -7.98
C VAL A 88 -6.44 12.47 -9.21
N LEU A 89 -6.84 11.20 -9.10
CA LEU A 89 -7.45 10.47 -10.21
C LEU A 89 -8.76 11.12 -10.62
N GLY A 90 -9.60 11.50 -9.66
CA GLY A 90 -10.86 12.19 -9.91
C GLY A 90 -10.66 13.51 -10.64
N ALA A 91 -9.70 14.35 -10.23
CA ALA A 91 -9.45 15.63 -10.88
C ALA A 91 -9.02 15.44 -12.35
N MET A 92 -8.14 14.48 -12.61
CA MET A 92 -7.67 14.17 -13.97
C MET A 92 -8.77 13.55 -14.84
N ALA A 93 -9.53 12.60 -14.28
CA ALA A 93 -10.64 11.95 -14.98
C ALA A 93 -11.74 12.96 -15.31
N SER A 94 -12.11 13.83 -14.36
CA SER A 94 -13.11 14.87 -14.58
C SER A 94 -12.69 15.86 -15.65
N TRP A 95 -11.42 16.27 -15.66
CA TRP A 95 -10.89 17.14 -16.72
C TRP A 95 -10.95 16.45 -18.09
N ALA A 96 -10.50 15.19 -18.18
CA ALA A 96 -10.52 14.43 -19.42
C ALA A 96 -11.94 14.19 -19.95
N ILE A 97 -12.87 13.79 -19.08
CA ILE A 97 -14.27 13.56 -19.46
C ILE A 97 -14.95 14.88 -19.86
N SER A 98 -14.71 15.97 -19.13
CA SER A 98 -15.23 17.28 -19.49
C SER A 98 -14.72 17.74 -20.85
N TYR A 99 -13.45 17.53 -21.16
CA TYR A 99 -12.88 17.82 -22.48
C TYR A 99 -13.55 17.03 -23.61
N LEU A 100 -13.89 15.76 -23.37
CA LEU A 100 -14.47 14.87 -24.39
C LEU A 100 -15.99 15.06 -24.57
N ILE A 101 -16.73 15.23 -23.47
CA ILE A 101 -18.20 15.19 -23.45
C ILE A 101 -18.82 16.58 -23.21
N GLN A 102 -18.01 17.59 -22.88
CA GLN A 102 -18.44 18.97 -22.62
C GLN A 102 -19.43 19.08 -21.45
N ILE A 103 -19.27 18.23 -20.44
CA ILE A 103 -20.01 18.29 -19.17
C ILE A 103 -19.17 19.07 -18.15
N ASP A 104 -19.83 19.73 -17.21
CA ASP A 104 -19.19 20.44 -16.11
C ASP A 104 -18.21 19.52 -15.33
N PRO A 105 -16.90 19.85 -15.28
CA PRO A 105 -15.91 19.00 -14.64
C PRO A 105 -16.11 18.89 -13.13
N PHE A 106 -16.69 19.91 -12.49
CA PHE A 106 -16.94 19.91 -11.06
C PHE A 106 -18.03 18.89 -10.68
N ALA A 107 -19.12 18.83 -11.44
CA ALA A 107 -20.17 17.81 -11.27
C ALA A 107 -19.62 16.39 -11.43
N ILE A 108 -18.77 16.14 -12.44
CA ILE A 108 -18.13 14.83 -12.64
C ILE A 108 -17.23 14.49 -11.44
N TYR A 109 -16.48 15.48 -10.93
CA TYR A 109 -15.57 15.28 -9.81
C TYR A 109 -16.29 14.91 -8.51
N LEU A 110 -17.37 15.61 -8.19
CA LEU A 110 -18.19 15.29 -7.03
C LEU A 110 -18.84 13.90 -7.16
N PHE A 111 -19.34 13.55 -8.35
CA PHE A 111 -19.87 12.22 -8.61
C PHE A 111 -18.80 11.13 -8.45
N HIS A 112 -17.60 11.35 -8.96
CA HIS A 112 -16.46 10.45 -8.81
C HIS A 112 -16.11 10.20 -7.34
N ILE A 113 -15.95 11.27 -6.55
CA ILE A 113 -15.65 11.17 -5.11
C ILE A 113 -16.74 10.38 -4.39
N LEU A 114 -18.01 10.68 -4.66
CA LEU A 114 -19.14 9.98 -4.04
C LEU A 114 -19.14 8.50 -4.41
N LEU A 115 -18.95 8.16 -5.69
CA LEU A 115 -18.90 6.78 -6.15
C LEU A 115 -17.74 6.03 -5.50
N TRP A 116 -16.56 6.62 -5.44
CA TRP A 116 -15.39 6.01 -4.78
C TRP A 116 -15.65 5.75 -3.30
N PHE A 117 -16.18 6.75 -2.58
CA PHE A 117 -16.54 6.63 -1.17
C PHE A 117 -17.52 5.47 -0.94
N LEU A 118 -18.56 5.36 -1.78
CA LEU A 118 -19.53 4.27 -1.71
C LEU A 118 -18.88 2.91 -1.97
N LEU A 119 -18.01 2.81 -2.98
CA LEU A 119 -17.29 1.58 -3.30
C LEU A 119 -16.37 1.14 -2.15
N ASP A 120 -15.63 2.07 -1.54
CA ASP A 120 -14.79 1.78 -0.37
C ASP A 120 -15.61 1.30 0.83
N TYR A 121 -16.76 1.95 1.09
CA TYR A 121 -17.66 1.53 2.15
C TYR A 121 -18.23 0.13 1.91
N THR A 122 -18.65 -0.14 0.67
CA THR A 122 -19.15 -1.46 0.26
C THR A 122 -18.05 -2.52 0.37
N LEU A 123 -16.82 -2.23 -0.09
CA LEU A 123 -15.68 -3.14 0.02
C LEU A 123 -15.37 -3.47 1.47
N LEU A 124 -15.33 -2.47 2.35
CA LEU A 124 -15.08 -2.67 3.78
C LEU A 124 -16.17 -3.53 4.43
N SER A 125 -17.44 -3.28 4.07
CA SER A 125 -18.58 -4.06 4.56
C SER A 125 -18.50 -5.53 4.12
N ILE A 126 -18.08 -5.79 2.87
CA ILE A 126 -17.89 -7.14 2.33
C ILE A 126 -16.74 -7.85 3.05
N ILE A 127 -15.60 -7.19 3.23
CA ILE A 127 -14.40 -7.79 3.87
C ILE A 127 -14.67 -8.12 5.34
N GLN A 128 -15.34 -7.22 6.06
CA GLN A 128 -15.64 -7.43 7.48
C GLN A 128 -16.69 -8.54 7.68
N ASN A 129 -17.56 -8.76 6.70
CA ASN A 129 -18.60 -9.80 6.68
C ASN A 129 -19.41 -9.90 7.98
N SER A 130 -19.58 -8.76 8.66
CA SER A 130 -20.25 -8.60 9.95
C SER A 130 -20.60 -7.12 10.17
N SER A 131 -21.37 -6.82 11.21
CA SER A 131 -21.66 -5.43 11.58
C SER A 131 -20.37 -4.69 11.91
N LEU A 132 -20.17 -3.53 11.28
CA LEU A 132 -19.04 -2.65 11.56
C LEU A 132 -19.12 -2.18 13.02
N SER A 133 -17.99 -2.20 13.73
CA SER A 133 -17.91 -1.82 15.14
C SER A 133 -17.86 -0.30 15.37
N PHE A 134 -17.98 0.49 14.31
CA PHE A 134 -17.86 1.95 14.32
C PHE A 134 -19.07 2.60 13.63
N SER A 135 -19.33 3.86 13.93
CA SER A 135 -20.46 4.58 13.35
C SER A 135 -20.17 4.98 11.89
N ARG A 136 -21.23 5.31 11.14
CA ARG A 136 -21.08 5.83 9.77
C ARG A 136 -20.31 7.16 9.74
N ILE A 137 -20.42 7.96 10.80
CA ILE A 137 -19.70 9.24 10.93
C ILE A 137 -18.20 8.98 11.10
N ASP A 138 -17.84 8.00 11.94
CA ASP A 138 -16.44 7.61 12.13
C ASP A 138 -15.82 7.15 10.79
N PHE A 139 -16.58 6.41 9.98
CA PHE A 139 -16.14 6.03 8.65
C PHE A 139 -15.88 7.23 7.75
N VAL A 140 -16.80 8.20 7.68
CA VAL A 140 -16.63 9.41 6.86
C VAL A 140 -15.37 10.17 7.28
N ILE A 141 -15.18 10.38 8.58
CA ILE A 141 -14.01 11.08 9.10
C ILE A 141 -12.73 10.29 8.78
N ALA A 142 -12.71 8.99 9.05
CA ALA A 142 -11.54 8.14 8.80
C ALA A 142 -11.20 8.06 7.30
N TRP A 143 -12.20 7.95 6.44
CA TRP A 143 -12.02 7.92 4.98
C TRP A 143 -11.42 9.22 4.47
N LEU A 144 -11.96 10.38 4.87
CA LEU A 144 -11.42 11.68 4.50
C LEU A 144 -9.99 11.88 4.99
N LEU A 145 -9.71 11.54 6.25
CA LEU A 145 -8.34 11.62 6.79
C LEU A 145 -7.39 10.70 6.03
N ARG A 146 -7.81 9.49 5.68
CA ARG A 146 -6.99 8.54 4.90
C ARG A 146 -6.66 9.09 3.52
N GLU A 147 -7.64 9.60 2.78
CA GLU A 147 -7.44 10.20 1.45
C GLU A 147 -6.51 11.43 1.50
N LEU A 148 -6.72 12.33 2.47
CA LEU A 148 -5.89 13.53 2.62
C LEU A 148 -4.46 13.19 3.05
N PHE A 149 -4.29 12.24 3.95
CA PHE A 149 -2.97 11.84 4.42
C PHE A 149 -2.20 10.99 3.42
N ALA A 150 -2.85 10.32 2.47
CA ALA A 150 -2.16 9.48 1.49
C ALA A 150 -1.04 10.26 0.78
N PHE A 151 -1.37 11.44 0.23
CA PHE A 151 -0.39 12.29 -0.43
C PHE A 151 0.70 12.83 0.51
N VAL A 152 0.31 13.25 1.73
CA VAL A 152 1.26 13.78 2.73
C VAL A 152 2.25 12.70 3.18
N LEU A 153 1.78 11.48 3.44
CA LEU A 153 2.63 10.37 3.86
C LEU A 153 3.53 9.89 2.71
N PHE A 154 3.03 9.92 1.47
CA PHE A 154 3.82 9.62 0.29
C PHE A 154 4.97 10.61 0.10
N THR A 155 4.69 11.91 0.14
CA THR A 155 5.73 12.96 0.03
C THR A 155 6.74 12.89 1.20
N ARG A 156 6.28 12.60 2.41
CA ARG A 156 7.16 12.35 3.56
C ARG A 156 8.08 11.14 3.32
N ALA A 157 7.56 10.05 2.74
CA ALA A 157 8.35 8.87 2.43
C ALA A 157 9.46 9.15 1.40
N LEU A 158 9.24 10.08 0.48
CA LEU A 158 10.26 10.54 -0.48
C LEU A 158 11.34 11.40 0.19
N TRP A 159 10.96 12.28 1.13
CA TRP A 159 11.90 13.21 1.77
C TRP A 159 12.79 12.54 2.83
N GLU A 160 12.24 11.58 3.56
CA GLU A 160 12.94 10.86 4.62
C GLU A 160 13.05 9.38 4.23
N PRO A 161 14.10 8.92 3.54
CA PRO A 161 14.19 7.55 3.04
C PRO A 161 14.51 6.50 4.13
N ASP A 162 15.02 6.93 5.29
CA ASP A 162 15.47 6.02 6.35
C ASP A 162 14.29 5.30 7.03
N ILE A 163 14.43 4.00 7.25
CA ILE A 163 13.41 3.15 7.86
C ILE A 163 13.85 2.74 9.25
N ARG A 164 13.15 3.22 10.28
CA ARG A 164 13.27 2.67 11.63
C ARG A 164 12.41 1.43 11.74
N TRP A 165 13.02 0.28 12.03
CA TRP A 165 12.31 -0.98 12.16
C TRP A 165 12.87 -1.82 13.30
N ARG A 166 12.00 -2.20 14.24
CA ARG A 166 12.37 -2.86 15.50
C ARG A 166 13.47 -2.06 16.21
N THR A 167 14.66 -2.64 16.39
CA THR A 167 15.80 -2.04 17.08
C THR A 167 16.76 -1.29 16.16
N GLY A 168 16.61 -1.40 14.84
CA GLY A 168 17.56 -0.87 13.85
C GLY A 168 17.01 0.25 12.99
N THR A 169 17.91 1.01 12.37
CA THR A 169 17.60 1.96 11.29
C THR A 169 18.22 1.45 10.01
N TYR A 170 17.45 1.41 8.94
CA TYR A 170 17.83 0.81 7.67
C TYR A 170 17.69 1.82 6.54
N LYS A 171 18.62 1.77 5.60
CA LYS A 171 18.53 2.44 4.31
C LYS A 171 18.38 1.39 3.22
N LEU A 172 17.46 1.63 2.29
CA LEU A 172 17.22 0.70 1.19
C LEU A 172 18.00 1.13 -0.04
N LYS A 173 18.69 0.17 -0.67
CA LYS A 173 19.22 0.30 -2.02
C LYS A 173 18.12 0.09 -3.04
N TRP A 174 18.34 0.58 -4.26
CA TRP A 174 17.51 0.21 -5.41
C TRP A 174 17.49 -1.31 -5.57
N GLY A 175 16.31 -1.88 -5.74
CA GLY A 175 16.09 -3.33 -5.70
C GLY A 175 15.80 -3.86 -4.29
N GLY A 176 15.62 -2.99 -3.29
CA GLY A 176 15.04 -3.31 -1.97
C GLY A 176 15.98 -3.91 -0.93
N ILE A 177 17.27 -4.05 -1.23
CA ILE A 177 18.27 -4.58 -0.27
C ILE A 177 18.41 -3.58 0.89
N ALA A 178 18.32 -4.09 2.12
CA ALA A 178 18.40 -3.29 3.32
C ALA A 178 19.81 -3.25 3.90
N GLU A 179 20.28 -2.05 4.20
CA GLU A 179 21.56 -1.82 4.88
C GLU A 179 21.31 -1.14 6.22
N GLU A 180 21.82 -1.74 7.29
CA GLU A 180 21.73 -1.14 8.61
C GLU A 180 22.63 0.10 8.71
N VAL A 181 22.02 1.23 9.05
CA VAL A 181 22.71 2.48 9.33
C VAL A 181 23.27 2.39 10.75
N LYS A 182 24.55 2.06 10.85
CA LYS A 182 25.25 2.11 12.14
C LYS A 182 25.27 3.57 12.64
N PRO A 183 24.99 3.82 13.93
CA PRO A 183 25.14 5.16 14.48
C PRO A 183 26.60 5.60 14.27
N LYS A 184 26.79 6.83 13.78
CA LYS A 184 28.12 7.45 13.78
C LYS A 184 28.55 7.58 15.24
N LEU A 185 29.64 6.89 15.59
CA LEU A 185 30.34 7.03 16.88
C LEU A 185 30.76 8.48 17.12
#